data_AF-A0A8T3M154-F1
#
_entry.id   AF-A0A8T3M154-F1
#
_cell.length_a   1.000
_cell.length_b   1.000
_cell.length_c   1.000
_cell.angle_alpha   90.00
_cell.angle_beta   90.00
_cell.angle_gamma   90.00
#
_symmetry.space_group_name_H-M   'P 1'
#
loop_
_entity.id
_entity.type
_entity.pdbx_description
1 polymer ?
#
loop_
_entity_poly.entity_id
_entity_poly.type
_entity_poly.pdbx_seq_one_letter_code
_entity_poly.pdbx_strand_id
1 'polypeptide(L)' 'MPDPLAVSGRWAPTGIEGTLRTRVTRHPDSRGSFTELWRASWTAELAPDERFVQANLSRSLAGVLRG' A
#
# COMPACT_ATOMS: atom_id res chain seq x y z
N MET A 1 -3.78 -28.04 0.84
CA MET A 1 -3.06 -26.86 0.32
C MET A 1 -3.86 -25.64 0.73
N PRO A 2 -3.31 -24.68 1.49
CA PRO A 2 -4.02 -23.44 1.79
C PRO A 2 -4.30 -22.67 0.49
N ASP A 3 -5.44 -21.97 0.45
CA ASP A 3 -5.89 -21.20 -0.71
C ASP A 3 -4.88 -20.06 -1.00
N PRO A 4 -4.27 -20.01 -2.20
CA PRO A 4 -3.34 -18.94 -2.57
C PRO A 4 -4.00 -17.56 -2.65
N LEU A 5 -5.33 -17.48 -2.53
CA LEU A 5 -6.11 -16.24 -2.53
C LEU A 5 -6.59 -15.79 -1.15
N ALA A 6 -6.16 -16.44 -0.06
CA ALA A 6 -6.45 -16.01 1.30
C ALA A 6 -5.65 -14.75 1.66
N VAL A 7 -5.98 -13.64 1.01
CA VAL A 7 -5.40 -12.34 1.28
C VAL A 7 -6.02 -11.79 2.56
N SER A 8 -5.20 -11.62 3.60
CA SER A 8 -5.57 -10.98 4.85
C SER A 8 -6.31 -9.67 4.57
N GLY A 9 -7.34 -9.33 5.36
CA GLY A 9 -8.35 -8.31 5.03
C GLY A 9 -7.88 -6.87 4.72
N ARG A 10 -6.57 -6.61 4.71
CA ARG A 10 -5.94 -5.35 4.29
C ARG A 10 -5.60 -5.31 2.78
N TRP A 11 -5.26 -6.45 2.18
CA TRP A 11 -4.77 -6.51 0.80
C TRP A 11 -5.82 -7.18 -0.08
N ALA A 12 -5.90 -6.78 -1.34
CA ALA A 12 -6.77 -7.38 -2.34
C ALA A 12 -5.96 -7.68 -3.60
N PRO A 13 -6.13 -8.86 -4.23
CA PRO A 13 -5.44 -9.18 -5.46
C PRO A 13 -5.90 -8.25 -6.60
N THR A 14 -5.05 -8.11 -7.61
CA THR A 14 -5.36 -7.41 -8.86
C THR A 14 -5.32 -8.39 -10.03
N GLY A 15 -5.59 -7.93 -11.26
CA GLY A 15 -5.46 -8.76 -12.46
C GLY A 15 -4.01 -9.03 -12.90
N ILE A 16 -3.02 -8.55 -12.15
CA ILE A 16 -1.58 -8.72 -12.44
C ILE A 16 -0.97 -9.53 -11.30
N GLU A 17 -0.30 -10.62 -11.65
CA GLU A 17 0.41 -11.47 -10.69
C GLU A 17 1.46 -10.66 -9.91
N GLY A 18 1.57 -10.94 -8.61
CA GLY A 18 2.48 -10.22 -7.70
C GLY A 18 2.02 -8.81 -7.31
N THR A 19 0.89 -8.31 -7.84
CA THR A 19 0.39 -6.96 -7.51
C THR A 19 -0.83 -7.00 -6.60
N LEU A 20 -0.73 -6.28 -5.49
CA LEU A 20 -1.79 -6.16 -4.48
C LEU A 20 -2.24 -4.70 -4.33
N ARG A 21 -3.53 -4.53 -4.02
CA ARG A 21 -4.13 -3.24 -3.70
C ARG A 21 -4.51 -3.19 -2.22
N THR A 22 -4.32 -2.04 -1.58
CA THR A 22 -4.87 -1.76 -0.24
C THR A 22 -5.60 -0.43 -0.21
N ARG A 23 -6.37 -0.22 0.86
CA ARG A 23 -7.01 1.05 1.19
C ARG A 23 -6.46 1.54 2.53
N VAL A 24 -6.14 2.83 2.61
CA VAL A 24 -5.76 3.49 3.86
C VAL A 24 -7.00 4.07 4.55
N THR A 25 -6.99 4.07 5.88
CA THR A 25 -8.06 4.65 6.69
C THR A 25 -7.73 6.12 6.99
N ARG A 26 -8.66 7.01 6.64
CA ARG A 26 -8.57 8.43 6.99
C ARG A 26 -9.29 8.68 8.31
N HIS A 27 -8.61 9.34 9.26
CA HIS A 27 -9.13 9.74 10.55
C HIS A 27 -9.31 11.27 10.57
N PRO A 28 -10.47 11.81 10.17
CA PRO A 28 -10.75 13.24 10.19
C PRO A 28 -11.08 13.77 11.59
N ASP A 29 -10.77 15.04 11.83
CA ASP A 29 -11.23 15.81 12.97
C ASP A 29 -11.31 17.31 12.62
N SER A 30 -11.59 18.17 13.60
CA SER A 30 -11.68 19.62 13.40
C SER A 30 -10.35 20.30 13.01
N ARG A 31 -9.21 19.62 13.15
CA ARG A 31 -7.87 20.12 12.80
C ARG A 31 -7.46 19.71 11.39
N GLY A 32 -8.09 18.67 10.83
CA GLY A 32 -7.78 18.14 9.52
C GLY A 32 -8.00 16.63 9.46
N SER A 33 -6.94 15.89 9.13
CA SER A 33 -6.98 14.42 9.17
C SER A 33 -5.62 13.77 9.33
N PHE A 34 -5.63 12.60 9.97
CA PHE A 34 -4.51 11.69 10.04
C PHE A 34 -4.75 10.45 9.15
N THR A 35 -3.69 9.89 8.57
CA THR A 35 -3.73 8.67 7.77
C THR A 35 -2.37 8.00 7.81
N GLU A 36 -2.34 6.70 8.13
CA GLU A 36 -1.13 5.89 8.00
C GLU A 36 -1.00 5.41 6.56
N LEU A 37 0.05 5.86 5.86
CA LEU A 37 0.32 5.45 4.48
C LEU A 37 1.02 4.09 4.42
N TRP A 38 1.82 3.77 5.43
CA TRP A 38 2.58 2.52 5.50
C TRP A 38 2.94 2.15 6.94
N ARG A 39 3.08 0.84 7.19
CA ARG A 39 3.64 0.25 8.42
C ARG A 39 4.37 -1.04 8.05
N ALA A 40 5.58 -1.26 8.58
CA ALA A 40 6.39 -2.45 8.30
C ALA A 40 5.63 -3.78 8.51
N SER A 41 4.85 -3.85 9.59
CA SER A 41 4.08 -5.06 9.89
C SER A 41 2.96 -5.36 8.88
N TRP A 42 2.58 -4.42 8.01
CA TRP A 42 1.58 -4.69 6.97
C TRP A 42 2.12 -5.52 5.81
N THR A 43 3.44 -5.52 5.59
CA THR A 43 4.09 -6.23 4.48
C THR A 43 5.02 -7.34 4.94
N ALA A 44 5.22 -7.52 6.25
CA ALA A 44 6.15 -8.50 6.81
C ALA A 44 5.85 -9.95 6.38
N GLU A 45 4.57 -10.33 6.25
CA GLU A 45 4.19 -11.66 5.76
C GLU A 45 4.17 -11.76 4.23
N LEU A 46 4.00 -10.63 3.54
CA LEU A 46 3.92 -10.58 2.07
C LEU A 46 5.30 -10.67 1.41
N ALA A 47 6.31 -10.07 2.04
CA ALA A 47 7.67 -9.99 1.55
C ALA A 47 8.64 -10.00 2.74
N PRO A 48 8.85 -11.17 3.37
CA PRO A 48 9.56 -11.28 4.66
C PRO A 48 11.03 -10.86 4.60
N ASP A 49 11.66 -11.02 3.44
CA ASP A 49 13.06 -10.66 3.22
C ASP A 49 13.23 -9.23 2.67
N GLU A 50 12.13 -8.55 2.33
CA GLU A 50 12.14 -7.22 1.73
C GLU A 50 11.99 -6.12 2.78
N ARG A 51 12.70 -5.02 2.56
CA ARG A 51 12.65 -3.84 3.43
C ARG A 51 12.46 -2.58 2.62
N PHE A 52 11.52 -1.74 3.04
CA PHE A 52 11.39 -0.40 2.51
C PHE A 52 12.56 0.47 3.00
N VAL A 53 13.49 0.81 2.12
CA VAL A 53 14.72 1.53 2.47
C VAL A 53 14.77 2.99 2.02
N GLN A 54 13.83 3.43 1.17
CA GLN A 54 13.83 4.78 0.62
C GLN A 54 12.42 5.29 0.37
N ALA A 55 12.16 6.54 0.73
CA ALA A 55 10.96 7.27 0.36
C ALA A 55 11.29 8.33 -0.70
N ASN A 56 10.62 8.28 -1.85
CA ASN A 56 10.75 9.28 -2.90
C ASN A 56 9.53 10.22 -2.90
N LEU A 57 9.76 11.49 -3.23
CA LEU A 57 8.71 12.49 -3.39
C LEU A 57 8.83 13.15 -4.76
N SER A 58 7.71 13.23 -5.49
CA SER A 58 7.63 14.00 -6.73
C SER A 58 6.39 14.88 -6.72
N ARG A 59 6.44 16.02 -7.43
CA ARG A 59 5.32 16.91 -7.67
C ARG A 59 5.10 17.03 -9.17
N SER A 60 3.84 16.94 -9.60
CA SER A 60 3.47 16.91 -11.02
C SER A 60 2.31 17.85 -11.30
N LEU A 61 2.30 18.46 -12.49
CA LEU A 61 1.14 19.17 -13.02
C LEU A 61 0.18 18.21 -13.73
N ALA A 62 -1.06 18.63 -13.94
CA ALA A 62 -2.03 17.86 -14.73
C ALA A 62 -1.48 17.59 -16.14
N GLY A 63 -1.62 16.35 -16.62
CA GLY A 63 -1.12 15.91 -17.93
C GLY A 63 0.32 15.37 -17.96
N VAL A 64 1.08 15.46 -16.86
CA VAL A 64 2.40 14.82 -16.77
C VAL A 64 2.27 13.29 -16.79
N LEU A 65 3.01 12.63 -17.67
CA LEU A 65 3.18 11.17 -17.74
C LEU A 65 4.53 10.78 -17.14
N ARG A 66 4.58 9.71 -16.33
CA ARG A 66 5.80 9.11 -15.78
C ARG A 66 5.73 7.60 -15.97
N GLY A 67 6.84 6.99 -16.40
CA GLY A 67 7.00 5.56 -16.65
C GLY A 67 8.46 5.22 -16.79
#